data_AF-A0A8T0Y1K6-F1
#
_entry.id   AF-A0A8T0Y1K6-F1
#
_cell.length_a   1.000
_cell.length_b   1.000
_cell.length_c   1.000
_cell.angle_alpha   90.00
_cell.angle_beta   90.00
_cell.angle_gamma   90.00
#
_symmetry.space_group_name_H-M   'P 1'
#
loop_
_entity.id
_entity.type
_entity.pdbx_description
1 polymer ?
#
loop_
_entity_poly.entity_id
_entity_poly.type
_entity_poly.pdbx_seq_one_letter_code
_entity_poly.pdbx_strand_id
1 'polypeptide(L)'
;MTSSDTDATGFSFIDAKAGSPAASVFTVDATGGTTIAAGGLKVSAGGATVVAGGLKVSNGGATITAGGLTVTDGGATISTTTNAATLTLSNTAGTLTNAMLALTATDTNGFPFIDANAGGMSTFKVDATGLTTIAGQGSGGATISDSGTTANTLTLTNSASTFNQAVLAMTSSDTDATGFSFIDAKAGSPAASVFTVD
;
A
#
# COMPACT_ATOMS: atom_id res chain seq x y z
N MET A 1 29.94 10.60 40.26
CA MET A 1 30.98 9.64 39.85
C MET A 1 31.47 10.06 38.48
N THR A 2 32.74 10.41 38.33
CA THR A 2 33.37 10.75 37.04
C THR A 2 34.47 9.72 36.79
N SER A 3 34.35 8.94 35.72
CA SER A 3 35.40 8.03 35.25
C SER A 3 36.11 8.68 34.08
N SER A 4 37.44 8.61 34.05
CA SER A 4 38.28 9.03 32.92
C SER A 4 38.54 7.90 31.91
N ASP A 5 37.94 6.73 32.14
CA ASP A 5 38.08 5.57 31.25
C ASP A 5 37.13 5.73 30.05
N THR A 6 37.72 5.83 28.86
CA THR A 6 37.02 6.01 27.58
C THR A 6 37.03 4.75 26.72
N ASP A 7 37.59 3.64 27.19
CA ASP A 7 37.59 2.37 26.46
C ASP A 7 36.18 1.75 26.52
N ALA A 8 35.53 1.62 25.37
CA ALA A 8 34.21 1.03 25.25
C ALA A 8 34.20 -0.49 25.51
N THR A 9 35.37 -1.11 25.71
CA THR A 9 35.49 -2.56 25.95
C THR A 9 35.74 -2.86 27.43
N GLY A 10 34.76 -3.51 28.07
CA GLY A 10 34.89 -4.04 29.43
C GLY A 10 34.53 -3.09 30.59
N PHE A 11 34.44 -1.78 30.35
CA PHE A 11 33.96 -0.80 31.34
C PHE A 11 32.48 -0.46 31.15
N SER A 12 31.71 -0.40 32.24
CA SER A 12 30.34 0.12 32.27
C SER A 12 30.19 1.17 33.36
N PHE A 13 29.69 2.36 33.01
CA PHE A 13 29.36 3.40 33.99
C PHE A 13 28.29 2.93 34.97
N ILE A 14 27.32 2.14 34.50
CA ILE A 14 26.32 1.46 35.32
C ILE A 14 26.26 0.01 34.86
N ASP A 15 26.31 -0.93 35.80
CA ASP A 15 26.07 -2.36 35.57
C ASP A 15 25.23 -2.90 36.73
N ALA A 16 23.90 -2.80 36.58
CA ALA A 16 22.96 -3.32 37.54
C ALA A 16 22.75 -4.83 37.29
N LYS A 17 23.03 -5.65 38.30
CA LYS A 17 22.85 -7.11 38.24
C LYS A 17 21.68 -7.58 39.10
N ALA A 18 21.01 -8.65 38.66
CA ALA A 18 19.96 -9.31 39.42
C ALA A 18 20.00 -10.84 39.21
N GLY A 19 19.36 -11.58 40.11
CA GLY A 19 19.27 -13.05 40.07
C GLY A 19 20.43 -13.78 40.74
N SER A 20 20.39 -15.12 40.68
CA SER A 20 21.42 -16.03 41.18
C SER A 20 21.68 -17.15 40.14
N PRO A 21 22.88 -17.20 39.51
CA PRO A 21 23.98 -16.24 39.63
C PRO A 21 23.58 -14.86 39.09
N ALA A 22 24.20 -13.80 39.61
CA ALA A 22 23.88 -12.43 39.26
C ALA A 22 24.25 -12.12 37.81
N ALA A 23 23.28 -11.73 37.00
CA ALA A 23 23.46 -11.34 35.60
C ALA A 23 23.13 -9.86 35.40
N SER A 24 23.82 -9.19 34.48
CA SER A 24 23.54 -7.79 34.12
C SER A 24 22.15 -7.68 33.49
N VAL A 25 21.31 -6.81 34.04
CA VAL A 25 19.94 -6.55 33.55
C VAL A 25 19.79 -5.15 32.96
N PHE A 26 20.65 -4.21 33.36
CA PHE A 26 20.71 -2.85 32.84
C PHE A 26 22.16 -2.36 32.85
N THR A 27 22.66 -1.91 31.70
CA THR A 27 24.00 -1.34 31.57
C THR A 27 23.99 0.02 30.89
N VAL A 28 24.94 0.87 31.28
CA VAL A 28 25.28 2.13 30.60
C VAL A 28 26.78 2.10 30.34
N ASP A 29 27.19 2.13 29.08
CA ASP A 29 28.61 2.12 28.68
C ASP A 29 29.26 3.52 28.74
N ALA A 30 30.58 3.59 28.47
CA ALA A 30 31.38 4.82 28.49
C ALA A 30 30.87 5.92 27.54
N THR A 31 30.09 5.57 26.53
CA THR A 31 29.52 6.49 25.53
C THR A 31 28.10 6.94 25.86
N GLY A 32 27.52 6.40 26.95
CA GLY A 32 26.11 6.60 27.33
C GLY A 32 25.15 5.60 26.66
N GLY A 33 25.67 4.63 25.90
CA GLY A 33 24.90 3.55 25.32
C GLY A 33 24.21 2.74 26.41
N THR A 34 22.88 2.63 26.32
CA THR A 34 22.05 1.98 27.34
C THR A 34 21.49 0.67 26.82
N THR A 35 21.67 -0.41 27.59
CA THR A 35 21.08 -1.73 27.28
C THR A 35 20.19 -2.21 28.42
N ILE A 36 18.95 -2.58 28.10
CA ILE A 36 18.04 -3.31 29.00
C ILE A 36 18.07 -4.77 28.56
N ALA A 37 18.86 -5.60 29.24
CA ALA A 37 19.08 -6.99 28.84
C ALA A 37 17.93 -7.93 29.24
N ALA A 38 17.11 -7.53 30.21
CA ALA A 38 15.94 -8.27 30.66
C ALA A 38 14.75 -7.33 30.90
N GLY A 39 13.56 -7.74 30.45
CA GLY A 39 12.34 -6.94 30.55
C GLY A 39 12.16 -5.98 29.36
N GLY A 40 11.58 -4.80 29.61
CA GLY A 40 11.36 -3.77 28.61
C GLY A 40 11.27 -2.37 29.22
N LEU A 41 11.32 -1.35 28.36
CA LEU A 41 11.17 0.05 28.78
C LEU A 41 9.68 0.41 28.89
N LYS A 42 9.24 0.89 30.06
CA LYS A 42 7.92 1.49 30.27
C LYS A 42 8.07 2.97 30.60
N VAL A 43 7.49 3.83 29.76
CA VAL A 43 7.39 5.28 30.00
C VAL A 43 5.95 5.60 30.39
N SER A 44 5.70 5.87 31.67
CA SER A 44 4.34 6.07 32.20
C SER A 44 3.79 7.49 31.98
N ALA A 45 4.66 8.47 31.73
CA ALA A 45 4.28 9.85 31.45
C ALA A 45 5.24 10.44 30.40
N GLY A 46 4.72 11.26 29.48
CA GLY A 46 5.48 11.79 28.35
C GLY A 46 5.56 10.83 27.16
N GLY A 47 6.56 11.03 26.29
CA GLY A 47 6.85 10.19 25.14
C GLY A 47 8.34 9.88 25.01
N ALA A 48 8.68 8.82 24.28
CA ALA A 48 10.06 8.52 23.91
C ALA A 48 10.39 9.16 22.55
N THR A 49 11.53 9.84 22.45
CA THR A 49 12.02 10.42 21.20
C THR A 49 13.36 9.79 20.86
N VAL A 50 13.47 9.26 19.63
CA VAL A 50 14.73 8.76 19.07
C VAL A 50 15.18 9.75 18.00
N VAL A 51 16.24 10.50 18.28
CA VAL A 51 16.72 11.57 17.38
C VAL A 51 17.58 11.01 16.24
N ALA A 52 18.41 9.99 16.53
CA ALA A 52 19.29 9.34 15.57
C ALA A 52 19.15 7.82 15.64
N GLY A 53 19.37 7.13 14.50
CA GLY A 53 19.35 5.66 14.41
C GLY A 53 17.98 5.01 14.18
N GLY A 54 16.88 5.75 14.36
CA GLY A 54 15.51 5.27 14.15
C GLY A 54 15.08 4.18 15.15
N LEU A 55 13.80 3.79 15.10
CA LEU A 55 13.27 2.67 15.89
C LEU A 55 13.36 1.38 15.07
N LYS A 56 14.05 0.36 15.60
CA LYS A 56 14.05 -1.00 15.04
C LYS A 56 13.34 -1.95 15.99
N VAL A 57 12.30 -2.62 15.51
CA VAL A 57 11.57 -3.67 16.24
C VAL A 57 11.77 -5.00 15.52
N SER A 58 12.53 -5.92 16.11
CA SER A 58 12.84 -7.22 15.50
C SER A 58 11.77 -8.29 15.70
N ASN A 59 10.98 -8.21 16.77
CA ASN A 59 9.94 -9.18 17.12
C ASN A 59 8.71 -8.44 17.69
N GLY A 60 7.50 -8.97 17.47
CA GLY A 60 6.26 -8.50 18.13
C GLY A 60 5.56 -7.29 17.50
N GLY A 61 6.16 -6.64 16.49
CA GLY A 61 5.59 -5.47 15.81
C GLY A 61 5.49 -4.23 16.70
N ALA A 62 5.12 -3.10 16.10
CA ALA A 62 4.79 -1.88 16.84
C ALA A 62 3.27 -1.62 16.74
N THR A 63 2.64 -1.29 17.86
CA THR A 63 1.21 -0.98 17.92
C THR A 63 1.02 0.47 18.35
N ILE A 64 0.21 1.22 17.59
CA ILE A 64 -0.20 2.60 17.90
C ILE A 64 -1.69 2.57 18.24
N THR A 65 -2.05 2.80 19.51
CA THR A 65 -3.45 2.73 19.97
C THR A 65 -4.19 4.06 19.83
N ALA A 66 -3.46 5.18 19.87
CA ALA A 66 -4.01 6.52 19.71
C ALA A 66 -3.15 7.35 18.75
N GLY A 67 -3.79 8.21 17.95
CA GLY A 67 -3.11 8.99 16.90
C GLY A 67 -2.89 8.19 15.62
N GLY A 68 -1.84 8.52 14.87
CA GLY A 68 -1.47 7.85 13.63
C GLY A 68 0.03 7.85 13.41
N LEU A 69 0.47 7.07 12.42
CA LEU A 69 1.85 7.10 11.93
C LEU A 69 1.99 8.18 10.86
N THR A 70 2.95 9.08 11.03
CA THR A 70 3.35 10.05 9.99
C THR A 70 4.79 9.75 9.58
N VAL A 71 5.03 9.69 8.27
CA VAL A 71 6.36 9.55 7.66
C VAL A 71 6.57 10.77 6.77
N THR A 72 7.49 11.65 7.14
CA THR A 72 7.74 12.92 6.42
C THR A 72 8.86 12.80 5.40
N ASP A 73 9.89 12.01 5.72
CA ASP A 73 11.04 11.77 4.85
C ASP A 73 11.13 10.26 4.55
N GLY A 74 11.34 9.91 3.28
CA GLY A 74 11.41 8.53 2.81
C GLY A 74 10.03 7.92 2.48
N GLY A 75 9.89 6.60 2.69
CA GLY A 75 8.67 5.86 2.39
C GLY A 75 8.47 4.68 3.33
N ALA A 76 7.27 4.10 3.30
CA ALA A 76 6.91 2.93 4.09
C ALA A 76 6.74 1.70 3.19
N THR A 77 7.34 0.58 3.60
CA THR A 77 7.08 -0.73 2.99
C THR A 77 6.29 -1.58 3.97
N ILE A 78 5.11 -2.03 3.56
CA ILE A 78 4.25 -2.93 4.33
C ILE A 78 4.20 -4.27 3.58
N SER A 79 4.57 -5.35 4.25
CA SER A 79 4.65 -6.67 3.64
C SER A 79 4.35 -7.78 4.66
N THR A 80 3.83 -8.90 4.17
CA THR A 80 3.59 -10.11 4.94
C THR A 80 3.92 -11.33 4.09
N THR A 81 4.31 -12.42 4.74
CA THR A 81 4.53 -13.74 4.10
C THR A 81 3.39 -14.71 4.38
N THR A 82 2.32 -14.25 5.04
CA THR A 82 1.14 -15.05 5.40
C THR A 82 -0.06 -14.71 4.53
N ASN A 83 -1.08 -15.57 4.55
CA ASN A 83 -2.37 -15.31 3.92
C ASN A 83 -3.20 -14.31 4.75
N ALA A 84 -2.75 -13.06 4.81
CA ALA A 84 -3.42 -11.96 5.49
C ALA A 84 -3.49 -10.75 4.56
N ALA A 85 -4.50 -9.90 4.75
CA ALA A 85 -4.55 -8.61 4.07
C ALA A 85 -3.29 -7.80 4.44
N THR A 86 -2.52 -7.40 3.44
CA THR A 86 -1.30 -6.62 3.66
C THR A 86 -1.63 -5.21 4.18
N LEU A 87 -2.72 -4.62 3.69
CA LEU A 87 -3.24 -3.32 4.13
C LEU A 87 -4.77 -3.37 4.15
N THR A 88 -5.37 -2.84 5.20
CA THR A 88 -6.82 -2.62 5.30
C THR A 88 -7.05 -1.17 5.71
N LEU A 89 -7.83 -0.44 4.92
CA LEU A 89 -8.22 0.95 5.18
C LEU A 89 -9.72 0.97 5.50
N SER A 90 -10.08 1.46 6.69
CA SER A 90 -11.46 1.54 7.15
C SER A 90 -11.74 2.90 7.79
N ASN A 91 -12.91 3.45 7.48
CA ASN A 91 -13.42 4.66 8.09
C ASN A 91 -14.91 4.47 8.39
N THR A 92 -15.30 4.67 9.64
CA THR A 92 -16.67 4.47 10.13
C THR A 92 -17.46 5.76 10.28
N ALA A 93 -16.92 6.89 9.81
CA ALA A 93 -17.62 8.18 9.82
C ALA A 93 -18.81 8.16 8.85
N GLY A 94 -20.01 8.49 9.35
CA GLY A 94 -21.24 8.52 8.56
C GLY A 94 -21.32 9.66 7.53
N THR A 95 -20.38 10.60 7.54
CA THR A 95 -20.36 11.80 6.68
C THR A 95 -18.95 12.09 6.18
N LEU A 96 -18.22 11.06 5.74
CA LEU A 96 -16.87 11.23 5.22
C LEU A 96 -16.86 12.20 4.03
N THR A 97 -16.17 13.33 4.18
CA THR A 97 -15.98 14.34 3.10
C THR A 97 -14.60 14.29 2.46
N ASN A 98 -13.68 13.51 3.03
CA ASN A 98 -12.30 13.37 2.55
C ASN A 98 -12.10 12.01 1.89
N ALA A 99 -10.99 11.83 1.16
CA ALA A 99 -10.66 10.55 0.56
C ALA A 99 -10.30 9.49 1.63
N MET A 100 -10.72 8.24 1.45
CA MET A 100 -10.18 7.11 2.21
C MET A 100 -8.70 6.89 1.92
N LEU A 101 -8.30 7.15 0.68
CA LEU A 101 -6.93 7.08 0.20
C LEU A 101 -6.70 8.25 -0.76
N ALA A 102 -5.78 9.13 -0.42
CA ALA A 102 -5.33 10.22 -1.28
C ALA A 102 -3.93 9.89 -1.79
N LEU A 103 -3.76 9.86 -3.11
CA LEU A 103 -2.46 9.81 -3.77
C LEU A 103 -2.22 11.18 -4.39
N THR A 104 -1.02 11.74 -4.21
CA THR A 104 -0.69 13.05 -4.74
C THR A 104 0.76 13.06 -5.19
N ALA A 105 0.98 13.52 -6.40
CA ALA A 105 2.30 13.75 -6.96
C ALA A 105 2.32 15.16 -7.58
N THR A 106 3.41 15.87 -7.42
CA THR A 106 3.63 17.19 -8.04
C THR A 106 4.26 17.06 -9.42
N ASP A 107 5.01 15.97 -9.64
CA ASP A 107 5.54 15.63 -10.95
C ASP A 107 4.38 15.21 -11.87
N THR A 108 4.50 15.54 -13.16
CA THR A 108 3.57 15.14 -14.22
C THR A 108 4.28 14.42 -15.37
N ASN A 109 5.59 14.12 -15.24
CA ASN A 109 6.44 13.60 -16.30
C ASN A 109 6.35 12.08 -16.49
N GLY A 110 5.15 11.56 -16.80
CA GLY A 110 4.99 10.23 -17.40
C GLY A 110 5.36 9.01 -16.54
N PHE A 111 5.38 9.14 -15.21
CA PHE A 111 5.61 8.03 -14.28
C PHE A 111 4.30 7.24 -14.03
N PRO A 112 4.38 5.99 -13.52
CA PRO A 112 3.21 5.28 -13.01
C PRO A 112 2.70 5.97 -11.73
N PHE A 113 1.54 6.61 -11.82
CA PHE A 113 0.85 7.18 -10.65
C PHE A 113 0.24 6.08 -9.77
N ILE A 114 -0.32 5.04 -10.39
CA ILE A 114 -0.72 3.79 -9.74
C ILE A 114 -0.16 2.64 -10.57
N ASP A 115 0.41 1.64 -9.91
CA ASP A 115 0.89 0.42 -10.56
C ASP A 115 0.61 -0.80 -9.68
N ALA A 116 -0.41 -1.57 -10.04
CA ALA A 116 -0.71 -2.87 -9.44
C ALA A 116 0.01 -3.95 -10.23
N ASN A 117 0.96 -4.62 -9.58
CA ASN A 117 1.80 -5.64 -10.21
C ASN A 117 1.38 -7.06 -9.78
N ALA A 118 1.32 -7.99 -10.74
CA ALA A 118 1.21 -9.41 -10.48
C ALA A 118 2.20 -10.18 -11.37
N GLY A 119 3.06 -11.00 -10.74
CA GLY A 119 4.05 -11.80 -11.46
C GLY A 119 5.09 -10.98 -12.23
N GLY A 120 5.40 -9.76 -11.78
CA GLY A 120 6.34 -8.85 -12.44
C GLY A 120 5.70 -7.95 -13.50
N MET A 121 4.41 -8.09 -13.78
CA MET A 121 3.69 -7.30 -14.79
C MET A 121 2.63 -6.40 -14.17
N SER A 122 2.50 -5.17 -14.67
CA SER A 122 1.42 -4.26 -14.31
C SER A 122 0.09 -4.75 -14.87
N THR A 123 -0.85 -5.13 -14.01
CA THR A 123 -2.21 -5.57 -14.41
C THR A 123 -3.23 -4.45 -14.34
N PHE A 124 -2.98 -3.44 -13.50
CA PHE A 124 -3.72 -2.19 -13.45
C PHE A 124 -2.72 -1.05 -13.29
N LYS A 125 -2.70 -0.11 -14.22
CA LYS A 125 -1.81 1.05 -14.18
C LYS A 125 -2.59 2.33 -14.46
N VAL A 126 -2.25 3.38 -13.73
CA VAL A 126 -2.64 4.76 -14.04
C VAL A 126 -1.34 5.54 -14.21
N ASP A 127 -1.16 6.21 -15.34
CA ASP A 127 0.00 7.10 -15.52
C ASP A 127 -0.25 8.51 -14.96
N ALA A 128 0.78 9.35 -14.96
CA ALA A 128 0.71 10.72 -14.47
C ALA A 128 -0.29 11.63 -15.20
N THR A 129 -0.76 11.24 -16.39
CA THR A 129 -1.79 11.96 -17.16
C THR A 129 -3.21 11.49 -16.84
N GLY A 130 -3.33 10.40 -16.07
CA GLY A 130 -4.60 9.76 -15.73
C GLY A 130 -5.03 8.67 -16.71
N LEU A 131 -4.22 8.35 -17.73
CA LEU A 131 -4.51 7.22 -18.62
C LEU A 131 -4.48 5.92 -17.79
N THR A 132 -5.62 5.23 -17.79
CA THR A 132 -5.79 3.97 -17.08
C THR A 132 -5.67 2.81 -18.07
N THR A 133 -4.80 1.85 -17.74
CA THR A 133 -4.60 0.61 -18.48
C THR A 133 -4.93 -0.57 -17.59
N ILE A 134 -5.84 -1.44 -18.06
CA ILE A 134 -6.13 -2.73 -17.43
C ILE A 134 -5.57 -3.80 -18.35
N ALA A 135 -4.51 -4.47 -17.94
CA ALA A 135 -3.85 -5.51 -18.72
C ALA A 135 -4.19 -6.89 -18.16
N GLY A 136 -4.85 -7.72 -18.97
CA GLY A 136 -5.17 -9.09 -18.62
C GLY A 136 -3.97 -10.03 -18.78
N GLN A 137 -3.84 -10.99 -17.87
CA GLN A 137 -2.84 -12.06 -17.93
C GLN A 137 -3.50 -13.34 -18.46
N GLY A 138 -3.76 -13.40 -19.78
CA GLY A 138 -4.45 -14.53 -20.42
C GLY A 138 -5.96 -14.38 -20.45
N SER A 139 -6.67 -14.75 -19.37
CA SER A 139 -8.14 -14.64 -19.25
C SER A 139 -8.62 -13.31 -18.64
N GLY A 140 -7.72 -12.34 -18.47
CA GLY A 140 -8.03 -11.08 -17.82
C GLY A 140 -8.73 -10.07 -18.74
N GLY A 141 -9.44 -9.11 -18.13
CA GLY A 141 -10.18 -8.04 -18.80
C GLY A 141 -10.92 -7.18 -17.77
N ALA A 142 -11.72 -6.22 -18.23
CA ALA A 142 -12.58 -5.41 -17.37
C ALA A 142 -14.03 -5.91 -17.44
N THR A 143 -14.62 -6.22 -16.29
CA THR A 143 -16.07 -6.44 -16.17
C THR A 143 -16.69 -5.22 -15.49
N ILE A 144 -17.68 -4.60 -16.14
CA ILE A 144 -18.42 -3.46 -15.61
C ILE A 144 -19.88 -3.90 -15.47
N SER A 145 -20.44 -3.78 -14.26
CA SER A 145 -21.79 -4.21 -13.95
C SER A 145 -22.44 -3.21 -12.98
N ASP A 146 -23.73 -2.97 -13.17
CA ASP A 146 -24.56 -2.15 -12.30
C ASP A 146 -25.88 -2.87 -12.06
N SER A 147 -26.32 -2.89 -10.79
CA SER A 147 -27.62 -3.45 -10.38
C SER A 147 -28.65 -2.35 -10.06
N GLY A 148 -28.24 -1.08 -10.16
CA GLY A 148 -29.10 0.08 -10.04
C GLY A 148 -30.10 0.17 -11.19
N THR A 149 -31.18 0.92 -10.97
CA THR A 149 -32.28 1.06 -11.94
C THR A 149 -32.30 2.41 -12.65
N THR A 150 -31.44 3.35 -12.25
CA THR A 150 -31.53 4.76 -12.64
C THR A 150 -30.27 5.33 -13.28
N ALA A 151 -29.20 4.55 -13.41
CA ALA A 151 -27.92 4.97 -13.99
C ALA A 151 -27.54 4.09 -15.18
N ASN A 152 -26.76 4.65 -16.11
CA ASN A 152 -26.13 3.86 -17.15
C ASN A 152 -24.95 3.07 -16.53
N THR A 153 -24.84 1.78 -16.84
CA THR A 153 -23.71 0.94 -16.41
C THR A 153 -22.37 1.45 -16.96
N LEU A 154 -22.34 1.91 -18.21
CA LEU A 154 -21.18 2.52 -18.85
C LEU A 154 -21.63 3.68 -19.74
N THR A 155 -20.97 4.83 -19.61
CA THR A 155 -21.14 5.99 -20.49
C THR A 155 -19.77 6.38 -21.02
N LEU A 156 -19.62 6.44 -22.34
CA LEU A 156 -18.40 6.93 -23.02
C LEU A 156 -18.74 8.25 -23.69
N THR A 157 -18.00 9.31 -23.36
CA THR A 157 -18.28 10.64 -23.90
C THR A 157 -16.97 11.36 -24.18
N ASN A 158 -16.89 11.98 -25.34
CA ASN A 158 -15.88 12.98 -25.63
C ASN A 158 -16.57 14.32 -25.95
N SER A 159 -16.13 15.38 -25.29
CA SER A 159 -16.66 16.74 -25.45
C SER A 159 -15.71 17.66 -26.23
N ALA A 160 -14.60 17.14 -26.76
CA ALA A 160 -13.66 17.93 -27.53
C ALA A 160 -14.27 18.37 -28.88
N SER A 161 -14.22 19.67 -29.16
CA SER A 161 -14.76 20.28 -30.38
C SER A 161 -14.02 19.88 -31.67
N THR A 162 -12.87 19.24 -31.54
CA THR A 162 -12.01 18.83 -32.66
C THR A 162 -11.58 17.37 -32.55
N PHE A 163 -12.39 16.53 -31.91
CA PHE A 163 -12.07 15.11 -31.80
C PHE A 163 -12.11 14.42 -33.17
N ASN A 164 -11.06 13.66 -33.49
CA ASN A 164 -10.89 12.98 -34.76
C ASN A 164 -10.55 11.48 -34.60
N GLN A 165 -10.68 10.92 -33.38
CA GLN A 165 -10.46 9.50 -33.10
C GLN A 165 -11.80 8.80 -32.79
N ALA A 166 -11.75 7.53 -32.36
CA ALA A 166 -12.93 6.79 -31.94
C ALA A 166 -13.24 7.00 -30.45
N VAL A 167 -14.52 7.19 -30.11
CA VAL A 167 -14.98 7.20 -28.71
C VAL A 167 -14.84 5.81 -28.08
N LEU A 168 -15.03 4.77 -28.90
CA LEU A 168 -14.75 3.38 -28.57
C LEU A 168 -14.06 2.74 -29.76
N ALA A 169 -12.83 2.28 -29.56
CA ALA A 169 -12.10 1.45 -30.51
C ALA A 169 -12.08 0.01 -29.99
N MET A 170 -12.47 -0.94 -30.83
CA MET A 170 -12.45 -2.37 -30.52
C MET A 170 -11.60 -3.05 -31.58
N THR A 171 -10.53 -3.71 -31.17
CA THR A 171 -9.56 -4.34 -32.07
C THR A 171 -9.25 -5.73 -31.55
N SER A 172 -9.16 -6.71 -32.46
CA SER A 172 -8.73 -8.07 -32.17
C SER A 172 -7.64 -8.45 -33.16
N SER A 173 -6.68 -9.24 -32.70
CA SER A 173 -5.65 -9.87 -33.54
C SER A 173 -5.99 -11.32 -33.88
N ASP A 174 -7.18 -11.79 -33.48
CA ASP A 174 -7.64 -13.14 -33.78
C ASP A 174 -7.76 -13.33 -35.31
N THR A 175 -7.21 -14.43 -35.80
CA THR A 175 -7.21 -14.80 -37.22
C THR A 175 -8.07 -16.02 -37.51
N ASP A 176 -8.53 -16.74 -36.49
CA ASP A 176 -9.40 -17.90 -36.61
C ASP A 176 -10.83 -17.42 -36.33
N ALA A 177 -11.58 -17.08 -37.37
CA ALA A 177 -12.90 -16.44 -37.28
C ALA A 177 -14.02 -17.32 -36.70
N THR A 178 -13.71 -18.31 -35.85
CA THR A 178 -14.67 -19.22 -35.24
C THR A 178 -14.79 -18.98 -33.74
N GLY A 179 -16.02 -18.65 -33.28
CA GLY A 179 -16.33 -18.48 -31.85
C GLY A 179 -15.96 -17.12 -31.24
N PHE A 180 -15.65 -16.13 -32.07
CA PHE A 180 -15.32 -14.76 -31.68
C PHE A 180 -16.48 -13.82 -32.04
N SER A 181 -16.78 -12.86 -31.16
CA SER A 181 -17.63 -11.71 -31.48
C SER A 181 -16.94 -10.46 -30.93
N PHE A 182 -16.81 -9.42 -31.76
CA PHE A 182 -16.44 -8.08 -31.29
C PHE A 182 -17.47 -7.58 -30.27
N ILE A 183 -18.76 -7.70 -30.61
CA ILE A 183 -19.86 -7.28 -29.74
C ILE A 183 -20.89 -8.42 -29.73
N ASP A 184 -21.32 -8.83 -28.54
CA ASP A 184 -22.47 -9.71 -28.34
C ASP A 184 -23.39 -9.08 -27.28
N ALA A 185 -24.40 -8.35 -27.73
CA ALA A 185 -25.40 -7.78 -26.86
C ALA A 185 -26.47 -8.85 -26.59
N LYS A 186 -26.68 -9.17 -25.31
CA LYS A 186 -27.66 -10.16 -24.86
C LYS A 186 -28.80 -9.52 -24.08
N ALA A 187 -30.02 -10.05 -24.21
CA ALA A 187 -31.20 -9.62 -23.46
C ALA A 187 -32.10 -10.79 -23.06
N GLY A 188 -32.94 -10.60 -22.04
CA GLY A 188 -33.90 -11.59 -21.54
C GLY A 188 -33.37 -12.51 -20.44
N SER A 189 -34.20 -13.46 -19.99
CA SER A 189 -33.85 -14.50 -19.02
C SER A 189 -34.42 -15.85 -19.49
N PRO A 190 -33.58 -16.82 -19.91
CA PRO A 190 -32.12 -16.73 -20.02
C PRO A 190 -31.67 -15.71 -21.08
N ALA A 191 -30.48 -15.13 -20.90
CA ALA A 191 -29.95 -14.11 -21.79
C ALA A 191 -29.63 -14.69 -23.16
N ALA A 192 -30.28 -14.18 -24.21
CA ALA A 192 -30.05 -14.55 -25.60
C ALA A 192 -29.44 -13.38 -26.36
N SER A 193 -28.57 -13.66 -27.34
CA SER A 193 -28.01 -12.63 -28.22
C SER A 193 -29.11 -11.94 -29.03
N VAL A 194 -29.14 -10.62 -28.94
CA VAL A 194 -30.07 -9.74 -29.68
C VAL A 194 -29.35 -8.89 -30.72
N PHE A 195 -28.03 -8.77 -30.62
CA PHE A 195 -27.18 -8.12 -31.62
C PHE A 195 -25.75 -8.66 -31.51
N THR A 196 -25.17 -9.09 -32.64
CA THR A 196 -23.76 -9.51 -32.71
C THR A 196 -23.02 -8.78 -33.83
N VAL A 197 -21.74 -8.51 -33.59
CA VAL A 197 -20.75 -8.12 -34.61
C VAL A 197 -19.59 -9.09 -34.45
N ASP A 198 -19.30 -9.85 -35.50
CA ASP A 198 -18.22 -10.84 -35.55
C ASP A 198 -16.99 -10.30 -36.31
#